data_AF-A0A959V6U1-F1
#
_entry.id   AF-A0A959V6U1-F1
#
_cell.length_a   1.000
_cell.length_b   1.000
_cell.length_c   1.000
_cell.angle_alpha   90.00
_cell.angle_beta   90.00
_cell.angle_gamma   90.00
#
_symmetry.space_group_name_H-M   'P 1'
#
loop_
_entity.id
_entity.type
_entity.pdbx_description
1 polymer ?
#
loop_
_entity_poly.entity_id
_entity_poly.type
_entity_poly.pdbx_seq_one_letter_code
_entity_poly.pdbx_strand_id
1 'polypeptide(L)'
;LAVRTEASIIHPDGGVLRPDRIVRKDDRIRLLDIKTGDVRGDHQDQMRSYMDVLRSTGETVELGALWYVRTGEVHLVEPMA
;
A
#
# COMPACT_ATOMS: atom_id res chain seq x y z
N LEU A 1 -4.32 -10.24 -14.10
CA LEU A 1 -4.50 -9.41 -12.89
C LEU A 1 -4.56 -10.34 -11.70
N ALA A 2 -3.67 -10.19 -10.72
CA ALA A 2 -3.71 -10.95 -9.47
C ALA A 2 -4.02 -10.00 -8.31
N VAL A 3 -4.92 -10.39 -7.42
CA VAL A 3 -5.32 -9.58 -6.26
C VAL A 3 -5.13 -10.41 -4.99
N ARG A 4 -4.42 -9.85 -4.03
CA ARG A 4 -4.30 -10.38 -2.66
C ARG A 4 -5.02 -9.42 -1.72
N THR A 5 -5.85 -9.97 -0.85
CA THR A 5 -6.61 -9.20 0.14
C THR A 5 -6.05 -9.52 1.52
N GLU A 6 -5.82 -8.50 2.34
CA GLU A 6 -5.39 -8.65 3.74
C GLU A 6 -4.13 -9.51 3.89
N ALA A 7 -3.22 -9.41 2.93
CA ALA A 7 -2.04 -10.24 2.85
C ALA A 7 -0.89 -9.65 3.65
N SER A 8 -0.21 -10.48 4.43
CA SER A 8 0.98 -10.08 5.17
C SER A 8 2.16 -9.86 4.23
N ILE A 9 2.84 -8.73 4.41
CA ILE A 9 4.18 -8.45 3.90
C ILE A 9 5.11 -8.60 5.10
N ILE A 10 6.11 -9.46 4.98
CA ILE A 10 7.08 -9.71 6.05
C ILE A 10 8.28 -8.80 5.83
N HIS A 11 8.57 -7.95 6.80
CA HIS A 11 9.75 -7.12 6.81
C HIS A 11 10.99 -7.98 7.13
N PRO A 12 12.16 -7.70 6.54
CA PRO A 12 13.39 -8.48 6.80
C PRO A 12 13.80 -8.58 8.27
N ASP A 13 13.39 -7.62 9.12
CA ASP A 13 13.65 -7.61 10.58
C ASP A 13 12.61 -8.40 11.40
N GLY A 14 11.64 -9.06 10.74
CA GLY A 14 10.57 -9.82 11.38
C GLY A 14 9.28 -9.05 11.62
N GLY A 15 9.21 -7.75 11.30
CA GLY A 15 7.97 -6.99 11.31
C GLY A 15 6.93 -7.51 10.31
N VAL A 16 5.65 -7.34 10.61
CA VAL A 16 4.55 -7.73 9.71
C VAL A 16 3.72 -6.50 9.36
N LEU A 17 3.59 -6.26 8.06
CA LEU A 17 2.75 -5.21 7.50
C LEU A 17 1.57 -5.86 6.78
N ARG A 18 0.39 -5.25 6.83
CA ARG A 18 -0.83 -5.82 6.25
C ARG A 18 -1.66 -4.72 5.57
N PRO A 19 -1.46 -4.48 4.26
CA PRO A 19 -2.37 -3.64 3.49
C PRO A 19 -3.68 -4.38 3.20
N ASP A 20 -4.77 -3.64 3.03
CA ASP A 20 -6.08 -4.20 2.69
C ASP A 20 -6.04 -4.93 1.34
N ARG A 21 -5.38 -4.35 0.33
CA ARG A 21 -5.20 -5.00 -0.98
C ARG A 21 -3.84 -4.74 -1.62
N ILE A 22 -3.34 -5.79 -2.25
CA ILE A 22 -2.20 -5.77 -3.16
C ILE A 22 -2.70 -6.23 -4.53
N VAL A 23 -2.55 -5.38 -5.53
CA VAL A 23 -2.96 -5.64 -6.91
C VAL A 23 -1.71 -5.74 -7.77
N ARG A 24 -1.48 -6.91 -8.36
CA ARG A 24 -0.40 -7.13 -9.33
C ARG A 24 -0.98 -7.20 -10.74
N LYS A 25 -0.49 -6.33 -11.61
CA LYS A 25 -0.76 -6.37 -13.05
C LYS A 25 0.59 -6.33 -13.77
N ASP A 26 0.83 -7.34 -14.58
CA ASP A 26 2.15 -7.56 -15.20
C ASP A 26 3.23 -7.61 -14.10
N ASP A 27 4.32 -6.85 -14.25
CA ASP A 27 5.38 -6.73 -13.23
C ASP A 27 5.19 -5.54 -12.28
N ARG A 28 4.00 -4.96 -12.21
CA ARG A 28 3.71 -3.77 -11.39
C ARG A 28 2.73 -4.06 -10.28
N ILE A 29 3.07 -3.57 -9.09
CA ILE A 29 2.24 -3.64 -7.89
C ILE A 29 1.57 -2.28 -7.65
N ARG A 30 0.28 -2.32 -7.31
CA ARG A 30 -0.48 -1.20 -6.74
C ARG A 30 -1.06 -1.63 -5.39
N LEU A 31 -1.10 -0.71 -4.44
CA LEU A 31 -1.64 -0.94 -3.11
C LEU A 31 -2.93 -0.15 -2.89
N LEU A 32 -3.86 -0.70 -2.13
CA LEU A 32 -5.04 0.00 -1.64
C LEU A 32 -5.20 -0.24 -0.14
N ASP A 33 -5.53 0.81 0.58
CA ASP A 33 -5.83 0.81 2.00
C ASP A 33 -7.06 1.70 2.25
N ILE A 34 -8.08 1.15 2.91
CA ILE A 34 -9.39 1.75 3.09
C ILE A 34 -9.44 2.41 4.46
N LYS A 35 -9.74 3.71 4.48
CA LYS A 35 -9.79 4.51 5.70
C LYS A 35 -11.24 4.89 6.02
N THR A 36 -11.67 4.51 7.22
CA THR A 36 -13.01 4.82 7.75
C THR A 36 -13.04 6.08 8.62
N GLY A 37 -11.87 6.59 9.02
CA GLY A 37 -11.70 7.82 9.79
C GLY A 37 -11.29 9.02 8.93
N ASP A 38 -10.88 10.09 9.60
CA ASP A 38 -10.43 11.32 8.94
C ASP A 38 -9.09 11.14 8.22
N VAL A 39 -8.77 12.06 7.31
CA VAL A 39 -7.47 12.12 6.64
C VAL A 39 -6.36 12.43 7.66
N ARG A 40 -5.30 11.61 7.66
CA ARG A 40 -4.15 11.78 8.55
C ARG A 40 -2.85 11.52 7.80
N GLY A 41 -1.79 12.24 8.17
CA GLY A 41 -0.48 12.12 7.52
C GLY A 41 0.18 10.75 7.72
N ASP A 42 -0.04 10.14 8.89
CA ASP A 42 0.47 8.80 9.23
C ASP A 42 -0.05 7.70 8.28
N HIS A 43 -1.21 7.89 7.65
CA HIS A 43 -1.71 6.98 6.62
C HIS A 43 -0.80 6.94 5.39
N GLN A 44 -0.23 8.08 4.98
CA GLN A 44 0.72 8.12 3.87
C GLN A 44 2.05 7.47 4.25
N ASP A 45 2.51 7.70 5.48
CA ASP A 45 3.76 7.11 5.99
C ASP A 45 3.65 5.57 6.12
N GLN A 46 2.49 5.08 6.55
CA GLN A 46 2.16 3.67 6.54
C GLN A 46 2.15 3.08 5.12
N MET A 47 1.51 3.77 4.16
CA MET A 47 1.52 3.35 2.76
C MET A 47 2.95 3.30 2.19
N ARG A 48 3.78 4.32 2.45
CA ARG A 48 5.20 4.33 2.05
C ARG A 48 5.96 3.14 2.64
N SER A 49 5.73 2.83 3.91
CA SER A 49 6.34 1.67 4.55
C SER A 49 6.00 0.35 3.82
N TYR A 50 4.75 0.18 3.36
CA TYR A 50 4.38 -0.98 2.54
C TYR A 50 5.14 -1.01 1.21
N MET A 51 5.24 0.13 0.54
CA MET A 51 5.91 0.25 -0.76
C MET A 51 7.41 -0.04 -0.63
N ASP A 52 8.05 0.47 0.42
CA ASP A 52 9.49 0.31 0.64
C ASP A 52 9.86 -1.15 0.90
N VAL A 53 9.08 -1.88 1.70
CA VAL A 53 9.32 -3.31 1.94
C VAL A 53 9.17 -4.11 0.65
N LEU A 54 8.13 -3.89 -0.14
CA LEU A 54 7.94 -4.59 -1.42
C LEU A 54 9.06 -4.27 -2.41
N ARG A 55 9.49 -3.00 -2.49
CA ARG A 55 10.62 -2.60 -3.33
C ARG A 55 11.93 -3.23 -2.89
N SER A 56 12.13 -3.39 -1.58
CA SER A 56 13.32 -4.06 -1.04
C SER A 56 13.44 -5.52 -1.49
N THR A 57 12.32 -6.17 -1.89
CA THR A 57 12.32 -7.53 -2.44
C THR A 57 12.47 -7.57 -3.97
N GLY A 58 12.74 -6.43 -4.62
CA GLY A 58 12.89 -6.31 -6.07
C GLY A 58 11.59 -6.09 -6.85
N GLU A 59 10.46 -5.89 -6.16
CA GLU A 59 9.18 -5.65 -6.82
C GLU A 59 9.06 -4.21 -7.32
N THR A 60 8.44 -4.01 -8.49
CA THR A 60 8.13 -2.67 -9.00
C THR A 60 6.79 -2.21 -8.45
N VAL A 61 6.83 -1.34 -7.44
CA VAL A 61 5.62 -0.67 -6.92
C VAL A 61 5.37 0.61 -7.71
N GLU A 62 4.20 0.69 -8.33
CA GLU A 62 3.75 1.81 -9.17
C GLU A 62 3.12 2.93 -8.34
N LEU A 63 2.15 2.61 -7.47
CA LEU A 63 1.50 3.58 -6.59
C LEU A 63 0.81 2.91 -5.39
N GLY A 64 0.56 3.69 -4.35
CA GLY A 64 -0.41 3.38 -3.30
C GLY A 64 -1.65 4.27 -3.40
N ALA A 65 -2.80 3.75 -2.99
CA ALA A 65 -4.05 4.50 -2.90
C ALA A 65 -4.65 4.39 -1.50
N LEU A 66 -5.01 5.54 -0.92
CA LEU A 66 -5.79 5.64 0.32
C LEU A 66 -7.22 6.02 -0.06
N TRP A 67 -8.19 5.15 0.22
CA TRP A 67 -9.61 5.43 -0.05
C TRP A 67 -10.36 5.77 1.24
N TYR A 68 -10.76 7.03 1.37
CA TYR A 68 -11.52 7.53 2.51
C TYR A 68 -13.02 7.37 2.26
N VAL A 69 -13.62 6.32 2.82
CA VAL A 69 -14.99 5.94 2.47
C VAL A 69 -16.05 6.94 2.92
N ARG A 70 -15.76 7.77 3.94
CA ARG A 70 -16.69 8.80 4.42
C ARG A 70 -16.86 9.96 3.44
N THR A 71 -15.77 10.36 2.79
CA THR A 71 -15.73 11.49 1.85
C THR A 71 -15.78 11.04 0.39
N GLY A 72 -15.49 9.76 0.12
CA GLY A 72 -15.31 9.23 -1.23
C GLY A 72 -13.96 9.60 -1.86
N GLU A 73 -13.09 10.30 -1.13
CA GLU A 73 -11.81 10.76 -1.65
C GLU A 73 -10.81 9.62 -1.81
N VAL A 74 -10.02 9.68 -2.88
CA VAL A 74 -8.88 8.80 -3.11
C VAL A 74 -7.62 9.65 -3.14
N HIS A 75 -6.71 9.38 -2.21
CA HIS A 75 -5.42 10.05 -2.13
C HIS A 75 -4.35 9.10 -2.66
N LEU A 76 -3.67 9.48 -3.74
CA LEU A 76 -2.57 8.70 -4.30
C LEU A 76 -1.28 9.00 -3.52
N VAL A 77 -0.52 7.95 -3.24
CA VAL A 77 0.81 8.03 -2.64
C VAL A 77 1.79 7.50 -3.67
N GLU A 78 2.58 8.41 -4.22
CA GLU A 78 3.68 8.05 -5.09
C GLU A 78 4.81 7.46 -4.26
N PRO A 79 5.52 6.45 -4.79
CA PRO A 79 6.69 5.95 -4.12
C PRO A 79 7.82 7.01 -4.11
N MET A 80 8.69 6.96 -3.10
CA MET A 80 9.86 7.83 -3.07
C MET A 80 10.86 7.44 -4.16
N ALA A 81 11.63 8.43 -4.63
CA ALA A 81 12.68 8.27 -5.63
C ALA A 81 13.93 7.61 -5.04
#